data_AF-A0A3E1P358-F1
#
_entry.id   AF-A0A3E1P358-F1
#
_cell.length_a   1.000
_cell.length_b   1.000
_cell.length_c   1.000
_cell.angle_alpha   90.00
_cell.angle_beta   90.00
_cell.angle_gamma   90.00
#
_symmetry.space_group_name_H-M   'P 1'
#
loop_
_entity.id
_entity.type
_entity.pdbx_description
1 polymer ?
#
loop_
_entity_poly.entity_id
_entity_poly.type
_entity_poly.pdbx_seq_one_letter_code
_entity_poly.pdbx_strand_id
1 'polypeptide(L)'
;MDKAIIQITSGRGPAECSRVVARVTEKLFAQCRKAGIEIELLDSTPGDLKGTFLSTLLSVSGDIDNLYKEWAGTVQWIARSPYRKFHKRKNWFVGVAFFDIAKQMQFNMADVRMETCRASGPGGQNVNKVETAVRGTYLPSGIQVLAMDSRSQWENKQLCLKRLEAKVRAWQGEKLVQQQQEQWQEHNELERGRAVKTIEEAL
;
A
#
# COMPACT_ATOMS: atom_id res chain seq x y z
N MET A 1 -0.05 -7.74 -16.37
CA MET A 1 -0.11 -6.27 -16.31
C MET A 1 -0.11 -5.93 -14.85
N ASP A 2 1.01 -5.41 -14.39
CA ASP A 2 1.20 -5.10 -12.99
C ASP A 2 0.55 -3.75 -12.71
N LYS A 3 -0.05 -3.64 -11.53
CA LYS A 3 -0.74 -2.43 -11.10
C LYS A 3 -0.12 -1.94 -9.81
N ALA A 4 0.25 -0.67 -9.79
CA ALA A 4 0.84 -0.02 -8.64
C ALA A 4 0.24 1.37 -8.45
N ILE A 5 0.39 1.88 -7.23
CA ILE A 5 0.17 3.27 -6.89
C ILE A 5 1.53 3.94 -6.77
N ILE A 6 1.69 5.09 -7.40
CA ILE A 6 2.88 5.93 -7.27
C ILE A 6 2.51 7.13 -6.41
N GLN A 7 3.23 7.35 -5.32
CA GLN A 7 3.15 8.57 -4.55
C GLN A 7 4.36 9.44 -4.83
N ILE A 8 4.13 10.71 -5.16
CA ILE A 8 5.17 11.72 -5.26
C ILE A 8 4.96 12.73 -4.14
N THR A 9 6.03 13.12 -3.44
CA THR A 9 5.95 14.03 -2.29
C THR A 9 7.08 15.06 -2.28
N SER A 10 6.77 16.30 -1.90
CA SER A 10 7.78 17.33 -1.59
C SER A 10 8.38 17.17 -0.18
N GLY A 11 7.82 16.28 0.64
CA GLY A 11 8.08 16.17 2.07
C GLY A 11 7.94 17.52 2.77
N ARG A 12 8.82 17.82 3.71
CA ARG A 12 8.92 19.15 4.35
C ARG A 12 9.81 20.11 3.54
N GLY A 13 9.69 20.08 2.22
CA GLY A 13 10.44 20.92 1.29
C GLY A 13 9.84 22.34 1.15
N PRO A 14 10.61 23.33 0.68
CA PRO A 14 10.05 24.64 0.35
C PRO A 14 9.16 24.57 -0.91
N ALA A 15 8.46 25.65 -1.24
CA ALA A 15 7.55 25.71 -2.39
C ALA A 15 8.18 25.30 -3.74
N GLU A 16 9.50 25.43 -3.92
CA GLU A 16 10.17 24.88 -5.09
C GLU A 16 10.10 23.35 -5.19
N CYS A 17 10.16 22.62 -4.07
CA CYS A 17 9.93 21.18 -4.06
C CYS A 17 8.49 20.87 -4.48
N SER A 18 7.51 21.65 -4.03
CA SER A 18 6.10 21.47 -4.42
C SER A 18 5.87 21.73 -5.93
N ARG A 19 6.63 22.66 -6.53
CA ARG A 19 6.67 22.81 -8.00
C ARG A 19 7.26 21.57 -8.66
N VAL A 20 8.34 21.02 -8.09
CA VAL A 20 9.01 19.85 -8.64
C VAL A 20 8.12 18.61 -8.60
N VAL A 21 7.28 18.44 -7.56
CA VAL A 21 6.25 17.39 -7.55
C VAL A 21 5.41 17.47 -8.82
N ALA A 22 4.82 18.64 -9.12
CA ALA A 22 4.01 18.84 -10.33
C ALA A 22 4.79 18.50 -11.63
N ARG A 23 6.05 18.94 -11.71
CA ARG A 23 6.90 18.67 -12.89
C ARG A 23 7.28 17.20 -13.04
N VAL A 24 7.52 16.49 -11.94
CA VAL A 24 7.80 15.06 -11.95
C VAL A 24 6.54 14.30 -12.36
N THR A 25 5.37 14.67 -11.85
CA THR A 25 4.08 14.12 -12.27
C THR A 25 3.88 14.29 -13.78
N GLU A 26 4.08 15.49 -14.34
CA GLU A 26 4.01 15.75 -15.78
C GLU A 26 4.95 14.84 -16.59
N LYS A 27 6.18 14.65 -16.12
CA LYS A 27 7.17 13.78 -16.79
C LYS A 27 6.78 12.31 -16.76
N LEU A 28 6.26 11.81 -15.62
CA LEU A 28 5.76 10.44 -15.52
C LEU A 28 4.60 10.20 -16.49
N PHE A 29 3.63 11.12 -16.57
CA PHE A 29 2.55 11.04 -17.55
C PHE A 29 3.08 10.95 -18.99
N ALA A 30 4.03 11.80 -19.35
CA ALA A 30 4.63 11.78 -20.68
C ALA A 30 5.41 10.48 -20.96
N GLN A 31 6.12 9.94 -19.97
CA GLN A 31 6.87 8.69 -20.09
C GLN A 31 5.94 7.48 -20.22
N CYS A 32 4.92 7.36 -19.36
CA CYS A 32 3.95 6.27 -19.41
C CYS A 32 3.21 6.24 -20.76
N ARG A 33 2.76 7.40 -21.27
CA ARG A 33 2.12 7.49 -22.58
C ARG A 33 3.00 6.98 -23.72
N LYS A 34 4.30 7.27 -23.69
CA LYS A 34 5.27 6.78 -24.70
C LYS A 34 5.51 5.28 -24.58
N ALA A 35 5.47 4.74 -23.36
CA ALA A 35 5.68 3.33 -23.08
C ALA A 35 4.40 2.47 -23.22
N GLY A 36 3.25 3.08 -23.54
CA GLY A 36 1.96 2.37 -23.60
C GLY A 36 1.45 1.91 -22.23
N ILE A 37 1.89 2.57 -21.15
CA ILE A 37 1.48 2.30 -19.76
C ILE A 37 0.29 3.20 -19.43
N GLU A 38 -0.77 2.62 -18.88
CA GLU A 38 -1.92 3.37 -18.39
C GLU A 38 -1.54 4.09 -17.10
N ILE A 39 -1.89 5.37 -17.00
CA ILE A 39 -1.60 6.22 -15.85
C ILE A 39 -2.76 7.18 -15.58
N GLU A 40 -3.17 7.28 -14.32
CA GLU A 40 -4.29 8.11 -13.87
C GLU A 40 -3.93 8.85 -12.58
N LEU A 41 -4.37 10.10 -12.44
CA LEU A 41 -4.24 10.86 -11.20
C LEU A 41 -5.41 10.49 -10.27
N LEU A 42 -5.10 9.87 -9.14
CA LEU A 42 -6.09 9.50 -8.13
C LEU A 42 -6.39 10.65 -7.18
N ASP A 43 -5.34 11.31 -6.70
CA ASP A 43 -5.45 12.40 -5.74
C ASP A 43 -4.25 13.35 -5.83
N SER A 44 -4.44 14.59 -5.37
CA SER A 44 -3.37 15.58 -5.28
C SER A 44 -3.63 16.53 -4.13
N THR A 45 -2.60 16.75 -3.30
CA THR A 45 -2.64 17.79 -2.27
C THR A 45 -2.05 19.08 -2.85
N PRO A 46 -2.81 20.17 -2.96
CA PRO A 46 -2.30 21.44 -3.47
C PRO A 46 -1.21 22.01 -2.56
N GLY A 47 -0.21 22.64 -3.15
CA GLY A 47 0.78 23.44 -2.43
C GLY A 47 0.37 24.91 -2.29
N ASP A 48 1.16 25.67 -1.54
CA ASP A 48 0.89 27.07 -1.23
C ASP A 48 0.80 27.98 -2.47
N LEU A 49 1.45 27.59 -3.57
CA LEU A 49 1.48 28.34 -4.81
C LEU A 49 0.65 27.65 -5.89
N LYS A 50 0.01 28.45 -6.74
CA LYS A 50 -0.79 27.96 -7.87
C LYS A 50 0.05 27.05 -8.77
N GLY A 51 -0.49 25.88 -9.10
CA GLY A 51 0.16 24.89 -9.95
C GLY A 51 1.29 24.10 -9.27
N THR A 52 1.35 24.12 -7.94
CA THR A 52 2.27 23.29 -7.15
C THR A 52 1.49 22.27 -6.33
N PHE A 53 2.11 21.14 -6.02
CA PHE A 53 1.51 20.08 -5.22
C PHE A 53 2.45 19.68 -4.09
N LEU A 54 1.92 19.50 -2.88
CA LEU A 54 2.68 18.87 -1.79
C LEU A 54 2.85 17.38 -2.05
N SER A 55 1.82 16.75 -2.60
CA SER A 55 1.83 15.34 -2.99
C SER A 55 0.88 15.06 -4.13
N THR A 56 1.17 14.01 -4.90
CA THR A 56 0.25 13.43 -5.89
C THR A 56 0.25 11.91 -5.78
N LEU A 57 -0.93 11.31 -5.90
CA LEU A 57 -1.13 9.86 -5.97
C LEU A 57 -1.59 9.47 -7.37
N LEU A 58 -0.87 8.54 -7.99
CA LEU A 58 -1.10 8.08 -9.35
C LEU A 58 -1.40 6.58 -9.35
N SER A 59 -2.36 6.14 -10.14
CA SER A 59 -2.55 4.73 -10.49
C SER A 59 -1.79 4.44 -11.76
N VAL A 60 -1.04 3.34 -11.82
CA VAL A 60 -0.36 2.87 -13.03
C VAL A 60 -0.67 1.41 -13.31
N SER A 61 -0.82 1.05 -14.59
CA SER A 61 -1.12 -0.31 -15.05
C SER A 61 -0.35 -0.59 -16.35
N GLY A 62 0.48 -1.65 -16.35
CA GLY A 62 1.31 -2.01 -17.51
C GLY A 62 2.59 -2.73 -17.13
N ASP A 63 3.62 -2.58 -17.96
CA ASP A 63 5.01 -2.97 -17.64
C ASP A 63 5.70 -1.83 -16.89
N ILE A 64 5.67 -1.90 -15.56
CA ILE A 64 6.12 -0.81 -14.67
C ILE A 64 7.54 -0.99 -14.14
N ASP A 65 8.22 -2.10 -14.46
CA ASP A 65 9.54 -2.44 -13.90
C ASP A 65 10.59 -1.38 -14.20
N ASN A 66 10.58 -0.87 -15.44
CA ASN A 66 11.51 0.18 -15.85
C ASN A 66 11.21 1.50 -15.14
N LEU A 67 9.92 1.82 -14.94
CA LEU A 67 9.51 2.99 -14.17
C LEU A 67 9.95 2.89 -12.71
N TYR A 68 9.74 1.74 -12.09
CA TYR A 68 10.16 1.49 -10.72
C TYR A 68 11.67 1.69 -10.56
N LYS A 69 12.48 1.03 -11.38
CA LYS A 69 13.95 1.12 -11.34
C LYS A 69 14.47 2.54 -11.53
N GLU A 70 13.81 3.32 -12.38
CA GLU A 70 14.27 4.67 -12.73
C GLU A 70 13.81 5.73 -11.73
N TRP A 71 12.63 5.56 -11.10
CA TRP A 71 12.00 6.61 -10.31
C TRP A 71 11.90 6.33 -8.83
N ALA A 72 11.85 5.07 -8.37
CA ALA A 72 11.64 4.74 -6.96
C ALA A 72 12.80 5.25 -6.08
N GLY A 73 12.49 6.19 -5.18
CA GLY A 73 13.43 6.86 -4.29
C GLY A 73 13.42 8.39 -4.44
N THR A 74 14.52 9.02 -4.03
CA THR A 74 14.65 10.48 -4.10
C THR A 74 15.02 10.94 -5.51
N VAL A 75 14.26 11.88 -6.05
CA VAL A 75 14.54 12.55 -7.33
C VAL A 75 15.09 13.94 -7.06
N GLN A 76 16.25 14.26 -7.64
CA GLN A 76 16.84 15.59 -7.62
C GLN A 76 16.47 16.38 -8.88
N TRP A 77 15.91 17.56 -8.68
CA TRP A 77 15.65 18.53 -9.74
C TRP A 77 16.57 19.74 -9.58
N ILE A 78 17.36 20.01 -10.62
CA ILE A 78 18.30 21.13 -10.67
C ILE A 78 17.68 22.24 -11.52
N ALA A 79 17.24 23.31 -10.86
CA ALA A 79 16.67 24.49 -11.51
C ALA A 79 16.82 25.73 -10.62
N ARG A 80 16.97 26.91 -11.22
CA ARG A 80 16.91 28.16 -10.47
C ARG A 80 15.52 28.32 -9.84
N SER A 81 15.46 28.84 -8.60
CA SER A 81 14.16 29.12 -7.98
C SER A 81 13.38 30.17 -8.78
N PRO A 82 12.15 29.88 -9.23
CA PRO A 82 11.28 30.89 -9.82
C PRO A 82 10.65 31.81 -8.77
N TYR A 83 10.65 31.40 -7.50
CA TYR A 83 9.99 32.11 -6.40
C TYR A 83 10.95 33.02 -5.63
N ARG A 84 12.24 32.66 -5.58
CA ARG A 84 13.29 33.39 -4.86
C ARG A 84 14.39 33.83 -5.82
N LYS A 85 14.15 34.95 -6.52
CA LYS A 85 15.00 35.47 -7.62
C LYS A 85 16.49 35.61 -7.27
N PHE A 86 16.83 35.98 -6.04
CA PHE A 86 18.22 36.23 -5.60
C PHE A 86 18.86 35.05 -4.84
N HIS A 87 18.11 33.97 -4.61
CA HIS A 87 18.60 32.84 -3.82
C HIS A 87 19.43 31.89 -4.69
N LYS A 88 20.61 31.49 -4.21
CA LYS A 88 21.58 30.68 -4.98
C LYS A 88 21.24 29.19 -5.06
N ARG A 89 20.35 28.69 -4.20
CA ARG A 89 19.97 27.25 -4.19
C ARG A 89 19.27 26.89 -5.50
N LYS A 90 19.74 25.79 -6.10
CA LYS A 90 19.20 25.23 -7.33
C LYS A 90 18.79 23.76 -7.23
N ASN A 91 19.10 23.09 -6.11
CA ASN A 91 18.80 21.67 -5.91
C ASN A 91 17.52 21.51 -5.08
N TRP A 92 16.54 20.86 -5.68
CA TRP A 92 15.23 20.55 -5.12
C TRP A 92 15.05 19.03 -5.11
N PHE A 93 14.48 18.48 -4.06
CA PHE A 93 14.35 17.03 -3.89
C PHE A 93 12.88 16.68 -3.64
N VAL A 94 12.43 15.60 -4.27
CA VAL A 94 11.11 15.00 -4.07
C VAL A 94 11.25 13.50 -3.92
N GLY A 95 10.34 12.87 -3.20
CA GLY A 95 10.29 11.44 -3.00
C GLY A 95 9.31 10.81 -3.96
N VAL A 96 9.65 9.66 -4.51
CA VAL A 96 8.76 8.85 -5.34
C VAL A 96 8.73 7.45 -4.76
N ALA A 97 7.57 7.02 -4.27
CA ALA A 97 7.36 5.69 -3.71
C ALA A 97 6.35 4.92 -4.57
N PHE A 98 6.57 3.61 -4.67
CA PHE A 98 5.69 2.70 -5.39
C PHE A 98 5.07 1.73 -4.38
N PHE A 99 3.76 1.60 -4.42
CA PHE A 99 3.00 0.69 -3.60
C PHE A 99 2.29 -0.30 -4.50
N ASP A 100 2.42 -1.58 -4.19
CA ASP A 100 1.56 -2.57 -4.83
C ASP A 100 0.10 -2.29 -4.45
N ILE A 101 -0.78 -2.40 -5.44
CA ILE A 101 -2.21 -2.46 -5.12
C ILE A 101 -2.42 -3.81 -4.43
N ALA A 102 -2.48 -3.78 -3.10
CA ALA A 102 -2.82 -4.95 -2.32
C ALA A 102 -4.16 -5.47 -2.84
N LYS A 103 -4.14 -6.62 -3.52
CA LYS A 103 -5.37 -7.31 -3.90
C LYS A 103 -6.10 -7.60 -2.59
N GLN A 104 -7.20 -6.91 -2.33
CA GLN A 104 -8.09 -7.29 -1.24
C GLN A 104 -8.48 -8.75 -1.50
N MET A 105 -7.98 -9.66 -0.67
CA MET A 105 -8.34 -11.07 -0.78
C MET A 105 -9.82 -11.17 -0.43
N GLN A 106 -10.67 -11.48 -1.40
CA GLN A 106 -12.05 -11.77 -1.09
C GLN A 106 -12.08 -13.07 -0.28
N PHE A 107 -12.79 -13.05 0.85
CA PHE A 107 -12.96 -14.26 1.65
C PHE A 107 -13.77 -15.27 0.84
N ASN A 108 -13.13 -16.34 0.40
CA ASN A 108 -13.77 -17.42 -0.33
C ASN A 108 -13.77 -18.69 0.51
N MET A 109 -14.90 -19.40 0.50
CA MET A 109 -15.06 -20.68 1.18
C MET A 109 -14.13 -21.76 0.62
N ALA A 110 -13.75 -21.68 -0.66
CA ALA A 110 -12.80 -22.60 -1.28
C ALA A 110 -11.41 -22.57 -0.63
N ASP A 111 -11.05 -21.45 -0.01
CA ASP A 111 -9.75 -21.23 0.62
C ASP A 111 -9.74 -21.62 2.11
N VAL A 112 -10.85 -22.18 2.61
CA VAL A 112 -11.01 -22.56 4.01
C VAL A 112 -10.86 -24.07 4.17
N ARG A 113 -9.83 -24.49 4.92
CA ARG A 113 -9.71 -25.87 5.39
C ARG A 113 -10.41 -26.00 6.73
N MET A 114 -11.37 -26.92 6.82
CA MET A 114 -12.05 -27.25 8.08
C MET A 114 -11.69 -28.65 8.53
N GLU A 115 -11.24 -28.77 9.78
CA GLU A 115 -10.85 -30.01 10.43
C GLU A 115 -11.70 -30.20 11.68
N THR A 116 -12.15 -31.43 11.93
CA THR A 116 -12.87 -31.78 13.16
C THR A 116 -11.88 -32.30 14.18
N CYS A 117 -12.10 -31.94 15.43
CA CYS A 117 -11.22 -32.28 16.53
C CYS A 117 -12.05 -32.68 17.74
N ARG A 118 -11.42 -33.38 18.68
CA ARG A 118 -11.99 -33.60 20.00
C ARG A 118 -11.91 -32.31 20.80
N ALA A 119 -12.99 -31.99 21.51
CA ALA A 119 -12.99 -30.84 22.41
C ALA A 119 -12.02 -31.10 23.58
N SER A 120 -11.17 -30.12 23.88
CA SER A 120 -10.24 -30.17 25.02
C SER A 120 -10.86 -29.45 26.21
N GLY A 121 -11.12 -30.15 27.32
CA GLY A 121 -11.64 -29.55 28.55
C GLY A 121 -12.05 -30.59 29.61
N PRO A 122 -12.33 -30.16 30.86
CA PRO A 122 -12.73 -31.02 31.97
C PRO A 122 -14.17 -31.55 31.82
N GLY A 123 -14.44 -32.25 30.72
CA GLY A 123 -15.74 -32.82 30.39
C GLY A 123 -15.82 -34.32 30.66
N GLY A 124 -17.03 -34.82 30.92
CA GLY A 124 -17.31 -36.25 31.10
C GLY A 124 -17.07 -37.10 29.85
N GLN A 125 -17.33 -38.42 29.93
CA GLN A 125 -17.00 -39.41 28.88
C GLN A 125 -17.40 -39.02 27.44
N ASN A 126 -18.50 -38.27 27.25
CA ASN A 126 -18.94 -37.82 25.93
C ASN A 126 -18.00 -36.79 25.26
N VAL A 127 -17.33 -35.93 26.04
CA VAL A 127 -16.41 -34.91 25.51
C VAL A 127 -15.15 -35.53 24.92
N ASN A 128 -14.72 -36.67 25.49
CA ASN A 128 -13.52 -37.38 25.04
C ASN A 128 -13.76 -38.33 23.85
N LYS A 129 -15.03 -38.62 23.53
CA LYS A 129 -15.42 -39.62 22.52
C LYS A 129 -15.92 -39.00 21.20
N VAL A 130 -16.48 -37.78 21.23
CA VAL A 130 -17.13 -37.17 20.07
C VAL A 130 -16.33 -35.98 19.54
N GLU A 131 -16.08 -35.96 18.23
CA GLU A 131 -15.35 -34.89 17.53
C GLU A 131 -16.28 -33.71 17.20
N THR A 132 -16.73 -33.00 18.24
CA THR A 132 -17.64 -31.86 18.10
C THR A 132 -16.91 -30.54 17.81
N ALA A 133 -15.62 -30.42 18.16
CA ALA A 133 -14.85 -29.21 17.92
C ALA A 133 -14.45 -29.08 16.45
N VAL A 134 -14.39 -27.85 15.95
CA VAL A 134 -14.05 -27.56 14.55
C VAL A 134 -12.94 -26.52 14.51
N ARG A 135 -11.86 -26.83 13.79
CA ARG A 135 -10.77 -25.92 13.48
C ARG A 135 -10.91 -25.47 12.02
N GLY A 136 -10.95 -24.16 11.81
CA GLY A 136 -10.97 -23.54 10.49
C GLY A 136 -9.65 -22.83 10.23
N THR A 137 -9.06 -23.06 9.06
CA THR A 137 -7.83 -22.41 8.60
C THR A 137 -8.11 -21.70 7.28
N TYR A 138 -7.86 -20.40 7.22
CA TYR A 138 -7.84 -19.68 5.94
C TYR A 138 -6.45 -19.85 5.31
N LEU A 139 -6.37 -20.63 4.24
CA LEU A 139 -5.11 -21.06 3.64
C LEU A 139 -4.23 -19.89 3.17
N PRO A 140 -4.75 -18.81 2.56
CA PRO A 140 -3.92 -17.72 2.03
C PRO A 140 -3.16 -16.94 3.10
N SER A 141 -3.75 -16.74 4.30
CA SER A 141 -3.10 -16.02 5.39
C SER A 141 -2.56 -16.92 6.50
N GLY A 142 -2.94 -18.20 6.53
CA GLY A 142 -2.62 -19.13 7.61
C GLY A 142 -3.39 -18.87 8.91
N ILE A 143 -4.36 -17.93 8.93
CA ILE A 143 -5.15 -17.62 10.11
C ILE A 143 -6.00 -18.83 10.51
N GLN A 144 -5.92 -19.19 11.78
CA GLN A 144 -6.66 -20.30 12.36
C GLN A 144 -7.61 -19.84 13.45
N VAL A 145 -8.74 -20.54 13.54
CA VAL A 145 -9.78 -20.38 14.55
C VAL A 145 -10.27 -21.76 15.00
N LEU A 146 -10.61 -21.88 16.28
CA LEU A 146 -11.27 -23.06 16.86
C LEU A 146 -12.66 -22.67 17.37
N ALA A 147 -13.66 -23.51 17.11
CA ALA A 147 -15.00 -23.41 17.67
C ALA A 147 -15.38 -24.72 18.35
N MET A 148 -15.78 -24.65 19.62
CA MET A 148 -16.14 -25.80 20.45
C MET A 148 -17.23 -25.45 21.48
N ASP A 149 -17.97 -24.39 21.18
CA ASP A 149 -18.91 -23.73 22.08
C ASP A 149 -20.21 -24.54 22.24
N SER A 150 -20.60 -25.29 21.21
CA SER A 150 -21.76 -26.16 21.23
C SER A 150 -21.37 -27.64 21.29
N ARG A 151 -22.33 -28.46 21.73
CA ARG A 151 -22.29 -29.93 21.61
C ARG A 151 -22.55 -30.41 20.18
N SER A 152 -23.07 -29.54 19.31
CA SER A 152 -23.33 -29.85 17.89
C SER A 152 -22.15 -29.47 17.00
N GLN A 153 -21.65 -30.45 16.25
CA GLN A 153 -20.60 -30.24 15.25
C GLN A 153 -21.03 -29.23 14.17
N TRP A 154 -22.30 -29.28 13.73
CA TRP A 154 -22.81 -28.38 12.69
C TRP A 154 -22.83 -26.92 13.17
N GLU A 155 -23.26 -26.68 14.41
CA GLU A 155 -23.25 -25.34 15.01
C GLU A 155 -21.82 -24.82 15.17
N ASN A 156 -20.90 -25.68 15.59
CA ASN A 156 -19.48 -25.32 15.68
C ASN A 156 -18.86 -25.03 14.31
N LYS A 157 -19.26 -25.74 13.24
CA LYS A 157 -18.83 -25.42 11.86
C LYS A 157 -19.27 -24.01 11.45
N GLN A 158 -20.55 -23.66 11.67
CA GLN A 158 -21.07 -22.34 11.33
C GLN A 158 -20.41 -21.23 12.15
N LEU A 159 -20.20 -21.46 13.45
CA LEU A 159 -19.53 -20.52 14.33
C LEU A 159 -18.05 -20.33 13.95
N CYS A 160 -17.36 -21.42 13.59
CA CYS A 160 -15.98 -21.38 13.14
C CYS A 160 -15.83 -20.51 11.89
N LEU A 161 -16.71 -20.67 10.90
CA LEU A 161 -16.71 -19.87 9.67
C LEU A 161 -16.91 -18.39 9.96
N LYS A 162 -17.93 -18.03 10.76
CA LYS A 162 -18.19 -16.63 11.15
C LYS A 162 -16.99 -15.99 11.85
N ARG A 163 -16.36 -16.71 12.78
CA ARG A 163 -15.18 -16.23 13.51
C ARG A 163 -13.96 -16.11 12.59
N LEU A 164 -13.77 -17.07 11.69
CA LEU A 164 -12.67 -17.05 10.73
C LEU A 164 -12.79 -15.86 9.77
N GLU A 165 -13.98 -15.65 9.20
CA GLU A 165 -14.29 -14.52 8.33
C GLU A 165 -14.06 -13.18 9.04
N ALA A 166 -14.54 -13.02 10.29
CA ALA A 166 -14.31 -11.83 11.09
C ALA A 166 -12.82 -11.56 11.34
N LYS A 167 -12.05 -12.60 11.67
CA LYS A 167 -10.61 -12.51 11.93
C LYS A 167 -9.81 -12.18 10.68
N VAL A 168 -10.18 -12.74 9.53
CA VAL A 168 -9.57 -12.42 8.23
C VAL A 168 -9.86 -10.96 7.85
N ARG A 169 -11.09 -10.48 8.00
CA ARG A 169 -11.43 -9.07 7.76
C ARG A 169 -10.65 -8.11 8.65
N ALA A 170 -10.55 -8.41 9.95
CA ALA A 170 -9.77 -7.60 10.88
C ALA A 170 -8.29 -7.53 10.47
N TRP A 171 -7.69 -8.66 10.14
CA TRP A 171 -6.30 -8.75 9.66
C TRP A 171 -6.07 -7.96 8.35
N GLN A 172 -7.03 -8.00 7.42
CA GLN A 172 -6.97 -7.18 6.20
C GLN A 172 -7.03 -5.68 6.51
N GLY A 173 -7.89 -5.28 7.44
CA GLY A 173 -7.99 -3.91 7.91
C GLY A 173 -6.69 -3.42 8.54
N GLU A 174 -6.09 -4.21 9.43
CA GLU A 174 -4.79 -3.90 10.07
C GLU A 174 -3.68 -3.74 9.02
N LYS A 175 -3.63 -4.62 8.02
CA LYS A 175 -2.66 -4.52 6.92
C LYS A 175 -2.81 -3.23 6.12
N LEU A 176 -4.05 -2.82 5.85
CA LEU A 176 -4.31 -1.58 5.13
C LEU A 176 -3.90 -0.34 5.95
N VAL A 177 -4.18 -0.34 7.25
CA VAL A 177 -3.76 0.74 8.15
C VAL A 177 -2.23 0.82 8.24
N GLN A 178 -1.56 -0.33 8.33
CA GLN A 178 -0.10 -0.40 8.36
C GLN A 178 0.52 0.17 7.06
N GLN A 179 -0.02 -0.21 5.90
CA GLN A 179 0.41 0.34 4.61
C GLN A 179 0.23 1.86 4.54
N GLN A 180 -0.91 2.39 5.02
CA GLN A 180 -1.13 3.83 5.08
C GLN A 180 -0.17 4.55 6.03
N GLN A 181 0.16 3.93 7.16
CA GLN A 181 1.16 4.48 8.09
C GLN A 181 2.55 4.50 7.48
N GLU A 182 2.97 3.42 6.80
CA GLU A 182 4.23 3.35 6.07
C GLU A 182 4.30 4.45 4.99
N GLN A 183 3.24 4.60 4.19
CA GLN A 183 3.09 5.71 3.22
C GLN A 183 3.25 7.09 3.86
N TRP A 184 2.65 7.30 5.04
CA TRP A 184 2.74 8.57 5.76
C TRP A 184 4.13 8.84 6.35
N GLN A 185 4.83 7.80 6.80
CA GLN A 185 6.21 7.91 7.28
C GLN A 185 7.17 8.22 6.13
N GLU A 186 7.07 7.49 5.01
CA GLU A 186 7.85 7.76 3.79
C GLU A 186 7.61 9.17 3.25
N HIS A 187 6.37 9.68 3.37
CA HIS A 187 6.06 11.06 3.04
C HIS A 187 6.88 12.09 3.86
N ASN A 188 7.17 11.79 5.13
CA ASN A 188 7.88 12.67 6.04
C ASN A 188 9.41 12.50 5.99
N GLU A 189 9.90 11.27 5.84
CA GLU A 189 11.32 10.90 5.86
C GLU A 189 11.93 10.92 4.45
N LEU A 190 12.01 12.10 3.84
CA LEU A 190 12.72 12.25 2.57
C LEU A 190 14.25 12.28 2.78
N GLU A 191 14.95 11.22 2.39
CA GLU A 191 16.42 11.20 2.37
C GLU A 191 16.98 12.15 1.28
N ARG A 192 17.58 13.26 1.71
CA ARG A 192 18.17 14.28 0.83
C ARG A 192 19.67 14.03 0.69
N GLY A 193 20.11 13.48 -0.45
CA GLY A 193 21.54 13.30 -0.74
C GLY A 193 21.88 12.06 -1.56
N ARG A 194 20.96 11.10 -1.67
CA ARG A 194 21.10 9.89 -2.50
C ARG A 194 20.01 9.87 -3.57
N ALA A 195 20.15 10.75 -4.56
CA ALA A 195 19.18 10.81 -5.64
C ALA A 195 19.32 9.58 -6.55
N VAL A 196 18.22 8.88 -6.79
CA VAL A 196 18.16 7.79 -7.78
C VAL A 196 18.09 8.34 -9.20
N LYS A 197 17.60 9.57 -9.35
CA LYS A 197 17.46 10.27 -10.61
C LYS A 197 17.73 11.76 -10.45
N THR A 198 18.49 12.32 -11.39
CA THR A 198 18.75 13.77 -11.47
C THR A 198 18.19 14.32 -12.78
N ILE A 199 17.45 15.42 -12.69
CA ILE A 199 16.84 16.11 -13.81
C ILE A 199 17.30 17.56 -13.78
N GLU A 200 17.87 18.03 -14.89
CA GLU A 200 18.32 19.42 -15.05
C GLU A 200 17.36 20.18 -15.96
N GLU A 201 16.86 21.33 -15.49
CA GLU A 201 16.11 22.28 -16.29
C GLU A 201 17.11 23.25 -16.91
N ALA A 202 17.01 23.51 -18.22
CA ALA A 202 17.86 24.48 -18.89
C ALA A 202 17.74 25.84 -18.17
N LEU A 203 18.88 26.37 -17.75
CA LEU A 203 18.99 27.60 -16.93
C LEU A 203 18.75 28.87 -17.74
#